data_AF-A0AAW9VCU9-F1
#
_entry.id   AF-A0AAW9VCU9-F1
#
_cell.length_a   1.000
_cell.length_b   1.000
_cell.length_c   1.000
_cell.angle_alpha   90.00
_cell.angle_beta   90.00
_cell.angle_gamma   90.00
#
_symmetry.space_group_name_H-M   'P 1'
#
loop_
_entity.id
_entity.type
_entity.pdbx_description
1 polymer ?
#
loop_
_entity_poly.entity_id
_entity_poly.type
_entity_poly.pdbx_seq_one_letter_code
_entity_poly.pdbx_strand_id
1 'polypeptide(L)'
;MPLYQSPHKALGEHQYAIIDKMLSPELIDQYPTLDIVSAHLQPQAHLYPALLSVNTLPAEDWSRFTKEINQQESYTSPPRCQLIIESELPAKALCDELARALLLTDTKQRNWVLRYYDPRVLFHLSWMLTPWQLKTVLKAHAAPSWTYWLENQWHTLNFSDAIHYKKNDPTDLPIDKINRIGLINQLLHKLPQIALWEERVTTSQNIDVSLQQAAMCGLVDAQDVLTFAWQALTYHCLFWQHIDIQALLYKAKVNPGYYDRATRGWDKHDWEKIQSTTPPWILHKGIHS
;
A
#
# COMPACT_ATOMS: atom_id res chain seq x y z
N MET A 1 6.17 -12.22 9.86
CA MET A 1 7.14 -11.60 8.91
C MET A 1 8.25 -10.94 9.73
N PRO A 2 9.54 -11.17 9.44
CA PRO A 2 10.65 -10.90 10.38
C PRO A 2 10.97 -9.41 10.63
N LEU A 3 10.24 -8.48 10.03
CA LEU A 3 10.48 -7.02 10.13
C LEU A 3 9.53 -6.30 11.08
N TYR A 4 8.38 -6.89 11.38
CA TYR A 4 7.40 -6.25 12.27
C TYR A 4 7.79 -6.49 13.72
N GLN A 5 7.95 -5.39 14.45
CA GLN A 5 8.17 -5.43 15.89
C GLN A 5 6.82 -5.63 16.61
N SER A 6 6.79 -6.52 17.60
CA SER A 6 5.64 -6.71 18.48
C SER A 6 6.10 -6.68 19.95
N PRO A 7 5.62 -5.73 20.79
CA PRO A 7 4.69 -4.65 20.46
C PRO A 7 5.31 -3.59 19.53
N HIS A 8 4.47 -2.73 18.96
CA HIS A 8 4.96 -1.57 18.22
C HIS A 8 5.83 -0.68 19.13
N LYS A 9 6.75 0.06 18.53
CA LYS A 9 7.59 1.03 19.21
C LYS A 9 6.74 2.18 19.76
N ALA A 10 7.10 2.71 20.93
CA ALA A 10 6.30 3.76 21.56
C ALA A 10 6.40 5.05 20.73
N LEU A 11 5.27 5.74 20.52
CA LEU A 11 5.22 6.89 19.61
C LEU A 11 6.16 8.04 20.03
N GLY A 12 6.41 8.19 21.33
CA GLY A 12 7.32 9.19 21.89
C GLY A 12 8.81 8.87 21.73
N GLU A 13 9.17 7.67 21.25
CA GLU A 13 10.57 7.30 21.00
C GLU A 13 11.06 7.73 19.62
N HIS A 14 10.17 8.29 18.80
CA HIS A 14 10.47 8.72 17.43
C HIS A 14 10.78 10.21 17.39
N GLN A 15 11.70 10.60 16.50
CA GLN A 15 12.15 11.99 16.37
C GLN A 15 11.34 12.77 15.34
N TYR A 16 10.72 12.08 14.38
CA TYR A 16 10.05 12.73 13.27
C TYR A 16 8.66 12.16 12.97
N ALA A 17 7.78 13.03 12.49
CA ALA A 17 6.50 12.67 11.89
C ALA A 17 6.48 13.02 10.41
N ILE A 18 5.83 12.19 9.60
CA ILE A 18 5.60 12.44 8.18
C ILE A 18 4.12 12.77 7.99
N ILE A 19 3.84 14.00 7.57
CA ILE A 19 2.50 14.52 7.39
C ILE A 19 2.12 14.39 5.92
N ASP A 20 1.09 13.61 5.62
CA ASP A 20 0.44 13.64 4.31
C ASP A 20 -0.40 14.92 4.21
N LYS A 21 0.09 15.90 3.46
CA LYS A 21 -0.58 17.20 3.27
C LYS A 21 -1.99 17.08 2.69
N MET A 22 -2.27 16.02 1.93
CA MET A 22 -3.59 15.79 1.35
C MET A 22 -4.58 15.29 2.39
N LEU A 23 -4.11 14.58 3.42
CA LEU A 23 -4.95 14.05 4.49
C LEU A 23 -5.12 15.05 5.64
N SER A 24 -4.07 15.81 5.96
CA SER A 24 -4.05 16.68 7.13
C SER A 24 -3.34 18.01 6.85
N PRO A 25 -3.91 18.84 5.95
CA PRO A 25 -3.34 20.14 5.61
C PRO A 25 -3.27 21.07 6.84
N GLU A 26 -4.20 20.95 7.78
CA GLU A 26 -4.24 21.74 9.02
C GLU A 26 -2.95 21.61 9.85
N LEU A 27 -2.30 20.44 9.84
CA LEU A 27 -1.07 20.23 10.59
C LEU A 27 0.12 21.01 10.00
N ILE A 28 0.07 21.31 8.71
CA ILE A 28 1.12 22.09 8.03
C ILE A 28 1.07 23.55 8.48
N ASP A 29 -0.12 24.10 8.70
CA ASP A 29 -0.30 25.47 9.17
C ASP A 29 0.04 25.62 10.67
N GLN A 30 -0.07 24.53 11.43
CA GLN A 30 0.11 24.54 12.89
C GLN A 30 1.54 24.28 13.35
N TYR A 31 2.35 23.59 12.54
CA TYR A 31 3.66 23.09 12.96
C TYR A 31 4.78 23.50 11.99
N PRO A 32 6.01 23.72 12.48
CA PRO A 32 7.15 24.00 11.61
C PRO A 32 7.55 22.73 10.86
N THR A 33 7.22 22.67 9.57
CA THR A 33 7.46 21.50 8.72
C THR A 33 8.47 21.78 7.60
N LEU A 34 9.09 20.72 7.10
CA LEU A 34 9.97 20.75 5.93
C LEU A 34 9.37 19.91 4.80
N ASP A 35 9.23 20.48 3.61
CA ASP A 35 8.69 19.76 2.45
C ASP A 35 9.62 18.63 2.01
N ILE A 36 9.09 17.40 2.03
CA ILE A 36 9.80 16.21 1.54
C ILE A 36 9.57 16.14 0.04
N VAL A 37 10.41 16.86 -0.72
CA VAL A 37 10.26 16.95 -2.16
C VAL A 37 11.63 17.16 -2.82
N SER A 38 11.88 16.42 -3.91
CA SER A 38 13.12 16.57 -4.68
C SER A 38 13.07 17.83 -5.55
N ALA A 39 14.24 18.33 -5.97
CA ALA A 39 14.33 19.53 -6.82
C ALA A 39 13.44 19.45 -8.09
N HIS A 40 13.33 18.26 -8.69
CA HIS A 40 12.51 18.01 -9.87
C HIS A 40 10.99 18.10 -9.63
N LEU A 41 10.57 17.98 -8.38
CA LEU A 41 9.16 17.95 -7.97
C LEU A 41 8.71 19.23 -7.24
N GLN A 42 9.63 20.18 -7.04
CA GLN A 42 9.39 21.45 -6.31
C GLN A 42 8.15 22.24 -6.80
N PRO A 43 7.86 22.36 -8.11
CA PRO A 43 6.65 23.08 -8.56
C PRO A 43 5.34 22.48 -8.04
N GLN A 44 5.38 21.21 -7.59
CA GLN A 44 4.24 20.45 -7.08
C GLN A 44 4.41 20.07 -5.61
N ALA A 45 5.25 20.80 -4.85
CA ALA A 45 5.56 20.51 -3.43
C ALA A 45 4.32 20.37 -2.53
N HIS A 46 3.20 21.00 -2.88
CA HIS A 46 1.93 20.88 -2.17
C HIS A 46 1.29 19.48 -2.25
N LEU A 47 1.68 18.64 -3.22
CA LEU A 47 1.19 17.27 -3.38
C LEU A 47 2.01 16.23 -2.59
N TYR A 48 3.15 16.64 -2.03
CA TYR A 48 4.11 15.75 -1.37
C TYR A 48 4.09 15.94 0.15
N PRO A 49 4.50 14.93 0.93
CA PRO A 49 4.42 15.00 2.38
C PRO A 49 5.40 16.03 2.97
N ALA A 50 5.21 16.36 4.24
CA ALA A 50 6.12 17.19 5.00
C ALA A 50 6.69 16.44 6.22
N LEU A 51 7.89 16.82 6.63
CA LEU A 51 8.59 16.31 7.80
C LEU A 51 8.43 17.27 8.97
N LEU A 52 7.98 16.76 10.11
CA LEU A 52 7.91 17.47 11.38
C LEU A 52 8.92 16.88 12.36
N SER A 53 9.78 17.71 12.95
CA SER A 53 10.69 17.32 14.03
C SER A 53 9.96 17.35 15.38
N VAL A 54 9.39 16.21 15.77
CA VAL A 54 8.53 16.13 16.96
C VAL A 54 9.31 16.24 18.27
N ASN A 55 10.56 15.77 18.30
CA ASN A 55 11.43 15.82 19.47
C ASN A 55 11.93 17.24 19.81
N THR A 56 11.82 18.18 18.87
CA THR A 56 12.21 19.59 19.07
C THR A 56 11.03 20.51 19.32
N LEU A 57 9.80 19.97 19.37
CA LEU A 57 8.62 20.77 19.65
C LEU A 57 8.64 21.34 21.07
N PRO A 58 8.12 22.56 21.27
CA PRO A 58 7.79 23.06 22.60
C PRO A 58 6.85 22.09 23.33
N ALA A 59 6.92 22.05 24.67
CA ALA A 59 6.15 21.08 25.47
C ALA A 59 4.63 21.15 25.23
N GLU A 60 4.09 22.35 25.02
CA GLU A 60 2.67 22.57 24.70
C GLU A 60 2.29 21.97 23.34
N ASP A 61 3.12 22.23 22.33
CA ASP A 61 2.94 21.73 20.96
C ASP A 61 3.10 20.20 20.89
N TRP A 62 4.04 19.64 21.65
CA TRP A 62 4.22 18.19 21.80
C TRP A 62 2.98 17.55 22.45
N SER A 63 2.45 18.15 23.51
CA SER A 63 1.23 17.66 24.17
C SER A 63 0.02 17.70 23.23
N ARG A 64 -0.12 18.78 22.43
CA ARG A 64 -1.15 18.89 21.40
C ARG A 64 -0.97 17.82 20.31
N PHE A 65 0.23 17.70 19.76
CA PHE A 65 0.52 16.73 18.69
C PHE A 65 0.31 15.28 19.17
N THR A 66 0.74 14.98 20.39
CA THR A 66 0.52 13.66 21.01
C THR A 66 -0.97 13.36 21.15
N LYS A 67 -1.81 14.36 21.43
CA LYS A 67 -3.26 14.17 21.40
C LYS A 67 -3.73 13.89 19.97
N GLU A 68 -3.28 14.61 18.95
CA GLU A 68 -3.70 14.40 17.56
C GLU A 68 -3.35 13.01 17.00
N ILE A 69 -2.23 12.43 17.42
CA ILE A 69 -1.82 11.07 17.00
C ILE A 69 -2.47 9.96 17.83
N ASN A 70 -2.91 10.26 19.06
CA ASN A 70 -3.60 9.30 19.93
C ASN A 70 -5.13 9.43 19.87
N GLN A 71 -5.66 10.55 19.36
CA GLN A 71 -7.08 10.81 19.21
C GLN A 71 -7.64 9.88 18.13
N GLN A 72 -8.28 8.82 18.61
CA GLN A 72 -9.15 7.96 17.83
C GLN A 72 -10.57 8.36 18.16
N GLU A 73 -11.20 9.17 17.31
CA GLU A 73 -12.59 9.57 17.54
C GLU A 73 -13.56 8.43 17.18
N SER A 74 -13.19 7.59 16.21
CA SER A 74 -13.94 6.39 15.81
C SER A 74 -13.15 5.55 14.81
N TYR A 75 -13.70 4.39 14.41
CA TYR A 75 -13.20 3.58 13.29
C TYR A 75 -13.07 4.38 11.97
N THR A 76 -13.90 5.41 11.78
CA THR A 76 -13.95 6.19 10.53
C THR A 76 -13.06 7.42 10.54
N SER A 77 -12.42 7.71 11.68
CA SER A 77 -11.59 8.91 11.87
C SER A 77 -10.19 8.48 12.30
N PRO A 78 -9.31 8.13 11.35
CA PRO A 78 -7.95 7.75 11.71
C PRO A 78 -7.18 8.96 12.26
N PRO A 79 -6.06 8.75 12.97
CA PRO A 79 -5.21 9.83 13.45
C PRO A 79 -4.79 10.78 12.33
N ARG A 80 -4.68 12.07 12.65
CA ARG A 80 -4.29 13.13 11.69
C ARG A 80 -2.88 12.92 11.14
N CYS A 81 -2.00 12.32 11.93
CA CYS A 81 -0.71 11.84 11.47
C CYS A 81 -0.63 10.33 11.66
N GLN A 82 -0.38 9.61 10.56
CA GLN A 82 -0.42 8.15 10.50
C GLN A 82 0.96 7.52 10.34
N LEU A 83 2.04 8.32 10.30
CA LEU A 83 3.39 7.82 10.10
C LEU A 83 4.40 8.66 10.89
N ILE A 84 5.16 7.98 11.73
CA ILE A 84 6.25 8.53 12.52
C ILE A 84 7.48 7.64 12.36
N ILE A 85 8.67 8.24 12.40
CA ILE A 85 9.93 7.54 12.14
C ILE A 85 11.02 7.91 13.14
N GLU A 86 11.86 6.94 13.43
CA GLU A 86 13.10 7.13 14.17
C GLU A 86 14.22 7.49 13.19
N SER A 87 15.06 8.46 13.57
CA SER A 87 16.25 8.82 12.82
C SER A 87 17.18 9.67 13.70
N GLU A 88 18.47 9.38 13.63
CA GLU A 88 19.52 10.20 14.25
C GLU A 88 20.00 11.34 13.33
N LEU A 89 19.65 11.31 12.05
CA LEU A 89 20.03 12.37 11.13
C LEU A 89 19.34 13.70 11.47
N PRO A 90 20.00 14.85 11.23
CA PRO A 90 19.35 16.15 11.27
C PRO A 90 18.17 16.25 10.29
N ALA A 91 17.13 17.00 10.65
CA ALA A 91 15.88 17.10 9.91
C ALA A 91 16.05 17.33 8.40
N LYS A 92 16.96 18.23 8.01
CA LYS A 92 17.21 18.54 6.59
C LYS A 92 17.85 17.36 5.83
N ALA A 93 18.83 16.69 6.43
CA ALA A 93 19.49 15.53 5.83
C ALA A 93 18.53 14.36 5.68
N LEU A 94 17.70 14.11 6.71
CA LEU A 94 16.64 13.10 6.64
C LEU A 94 15.62 13.43 5.54
N CYS A 95 15.17 14.70 5.48
CA CYS A 95 14.26 15.17 4.45
C CYS A 95 14.80 14.91 3.03
N ASP A 96 16.10 15.12 2.79
CA ASP A 96 16.73 14.86 1.50
C ASP A 96 16.86 13.36 1.16
N GLU A 97 17.04 12.48 2.16
CA GLU A 97 16.98 11.01 1.99
C GLU A 97 15.57 10.54 1.64
N LEU A 98 14.57 11.03 2.39
CA LEU A 98 13.16 10.74 2.18
C LEU A 98 12.65 11.25 0.83
N ALA A 99 13.06 12.44 0.41
CA ALA A 99 12.74 13.00 -0.90
C ALA A 99 13.31 12.15 -2.05
N ARG A 100 14.46 11.51 -1.84
CA ARG A 100 15.00 10.52 -2.80
C ARG A 100 14.23 9.21 -2.78
N ALA A 101 13.70 8.79 -1.63
CA ALA A 101 12.85 7.60 -1.52
C ALA A 101 11.49 7.74 -2.24
N LEU A 102 11.04 8.97 -2.49
CA LEU A 102 9.83 9.22 -3.30
C LEU A 102 10.01 8.82 -4.77
N LEU A 103 11.24 8.67 -5.27
CA LEU A 103 11.51 8.40 -6.67
C LEU A 103 12.01 6.95 -6.84
N LEU A 104 11.25 6.15 -7.59
CA LEU A 104 11.68 4.84 -8.06
C LEU A 104 11.99 4.92 -9.54
N THR A 105 13.11 4.36 -9.95
CA THR A 105 13.47 4.23 -11.37
C THR A 105 13.34 2.77 -11.77
N ASP A 106 12.61 2.51 -12.86
CA ASP A 106 12.49 1.16 -13.41
C ASP A 106 13.67 0.80 -14.34
N THR A 107 13.73 -0.46 -14.78
CA THR A 107 14.78 -0.94 -15.69
C THR A 107 14.79 -0.25 -17.06
N LYS A 108 13.72 0.47 -17.41
CA LYS A 108 13.56 1.28 -18.63
C LYS A 108 13.83 2.76 -18.38
N GLN A 109 14.43 3.12 -17.24
CA GLN A 109 14.75 4.50 -16.83
C GLN A 109 13.53 5.42 -16.70
N ARG A 110 12.34 4.85 -16.46
CA ARG A 110 11.15 5.64 -16.15
C ARG A 110 11.09 5.89 -14.65
N ASN A 111 10.74 7.11 -14.30
CA ASN A 111 10.59 7.52 -12.91
C ASN A 111 9.13 7.38 -12.46
N TRP A 112 8.96 6.80 -11.28
CA TRP A 112 7.70 6.56 -10.61
C TRP A 112 7.73 7.22 -9.24
N VAL A 113 6.59 7.76 -8.81
CA VAL A 113 6.46 8.32 -7.46
C VAL A 113 6.00 7.23 -6.50
N LEU A 114 6.82 6.91 -5.51
CA LEU A 114 6.47 6.00 -4.44
C LEU A 114 5.84 6.77 -3.27
N ARG A 115 4.54 6.55 -3.06
CA ARG A 115 3.81 7.11 -1.92
C ARG A 115 4.04 6.31 -0.64
N TYR A 116 5.29 6.10 -0.24
CA TYR A 116 5.62 5.32 0.98
C TYR A 116 4.99 5.91 2.26
N TYR A 117 4.61 7.19 2.22
CA TYR A 117 3.96 7.92 3.31
C TYR A 117 2.48 7.58 3.47
N ASP A 118 1.87 6.88 2.51
CA ASP A 118 0.54 6.26 2.67
C ASP A 118 0.72 4.91 3.40
N PRO A 119 0.17 4.72 4.61
CA PRO A 119 0.30 3.49 5.37
C PRO A 119 -0.14 2.23 4.62
N ARG A 120 -1.11 2.36 3.71
CA ARG A 120 -1.58 1.25 2.88
C ARG A 120 -0.54 0.85 1.85
N VAL A 121 0.15 1.82 1.25
CA VAL A 121 1.25 1.54 0.33
C VAL A 121 2.41 0.89 1.09
N LEU A 122 2.79 1.44 2.24
CA LEU A 122 3.85 0.91 3.08
C LEU A 122 3.60 -0.55 3.50
N PHE A 123 2.35 -0.86 3.89
CA PHE A 123 1.89 -2.21 4.15
C PHE A 123 2.12 -3.15 2.96
N HIS A 124 1.72 -2.74 1.75
CA HIS A 124 1.88 -3.60 0.59
C HIS A 124 3.34 -3.86 0.22
N LEU A 125 4.21 -2.84 0.36
CA LEU A 125 5.64 -3.02 0.10
C LEU A 125 6.25 -4.11 0.99
N SER A 126 5.77 -4.28 2.23
CA SER A 126 6.40 -5.21 3.19
C SER A 126 6.28 -6.68 2.80
N TRP A 127 5.21 -7.08 2.09
CA TRP A 127 5.05 -8.44 1.57
C TRP A 127 5.37 -8.57 0.08
N MET A 128 5.42 -7.44 -0.66
CA MET A 128 5.79 -7.43 -2.07
C MET A 128 7.30 -7.50 -2.28
N LEU A 129 8.08 -6.94 -1.36
CA LEU A 129 9.53 -6.82 -1.45
C LEU A 129 10.24 -7.79 -0.52
N THR A 130 11.47 -8.17 -0.87
CA THR A 130 12.36 -8.83 0.09
C THR A 130 12.75 -7.86 1.22
N PRO A 131 13.17 -8.36 2.39
CA PRO A 131 13.64 -7.49 3.47
C PRO A 131 14.75 -6.52 3.07
N TRP A 132 15.69 -6.97 2.23
CA TRP A 132 16.77 -6.13 1.73
C TRP A 132 16.28 -5.07 0.74
N GLN A 133 15.35 -5.41 -0.16
CA GLN A 133 14.73 -4.44 -1.07
C GLN A 133 13.97 -3.36 -0.30
N LEU A 134 13.16 -3.77 0.69
CA LEU A 134 12.40 -2.84 1.53
C LEU A 134 13.32 -1.91 2.31
N LYS A 135 14.38 -2.46 2.93
CA LYS A 135 15.42 -1.70 3.65
C LYS A 135 16.05 -0.63 2.76
N THR A 136 16.31 -0.96 1.49
CA THR A 136 16.92 -0.05 0.52
C THR A 136 15.95 1.02 0.02
N VAL A 137 14.71 0.63 -0.29
CA VAL A 137 13.65 1.54 -0.77
C VAL A 137 13.30 2.58 0.28
N LEU A 138 13.14 2.16 1.55
CA LEU A 138 12.77 3.03 2.66
C LEU A 138 13.96 3.73 3.32
N LYS A 139 15.17 3.63 2.72
CA LYS A 139 16.38 4.31 3.21
C LYS A 139 16.63 4.02 4.70
N ALA A 140 16.59 2.74 5.10
CA ALA A 140 16.63 2.40 6.52
C ALA A 140 17.97 2.75 7.20
N HIS A 141 19.02 3.06 6.45
CA HIS A 141 20.24 3.66 6.98
C HIS A 141 20.01 5.06 7.57
N ALA A 142 19.02 5.78 7.04
CA ALA A 142 18.60 7.10 7.50
C ALA A 142 17.44 7.00 8.51
N ALA A 143 16.51 6.08 8.29
CA ALA A 143 15.34 5.87 9.15
C ALA A 143 15.17 4.38 9.49
N PRO A 144 15.81 3.87 10.56
CA PRO A 144 15.81 2.44 10.88
C PRO A 144 14.48 1.90 11.40
N SER A 145 13.58 2.77 11.89
CA SER A 145 12.28 2.36 12.43
C SER A 145 11.16 3.25 11.92
N TRP A 146 10.10 2.60 11.43
CA TRP A 146 8.92 3.24 10.85
C TRP A 146 7.67 2.74 11.56
N THR A 147 6.95 3.62 12.24
CA THR A 147 5.69 3.29 12.91
C THR A 147 4.53 3.96 12.22
N TYR A 148 3.57 3.17 11.77
CA TYR A 148 2.43 3.68 11.00
C TYR A 148 1.10 3.08 11.46
N TRP A 149 0.04 3.84 11.22
CA TRP A 149 -1.32 3.49 11.58
C TRP A 149 -2.02 2.78 10.44
N LEU A 150 -2.53 1.56 10.67
CA LEU A 150 -3.33 0.81 9.71
C LEU A 150 -4.24 -0.19 10.43
N GLU A 151 -5.48 -0.35 9.94
CA GLU A 151 -6.50 -1.24 10.54
C GLU A 151 -6.69 -1.00 12.05
N ASN A 152 -6.74 0.27 12.43
CA ASN A 152 -6.90 0.74 13.80
C ASN A 152 -5.81 0.30 14.79
N GLN A 153 -4.62 0.03 14.28
CA GLN A 153 -3.49 -0.35 15.09
C GLN A 153 -2.22 0.34 14.59
N TRP A 154 -1.31 0.60 15.51
CA TRP A 154 0.05 1.03 15.20
C TRP A 154 0.92 -0.19 14.93
N HIS A 155 1.66 -0.15 13.82
CA HIS A 155 2.59 -1.20 13.42
C HIS A 155 3.98 -0.61 13.24
N THR A 156 5.01 -1.31 13.72
CA THR A 156 6.41 -0.88 13.54
C THR A 156 7.15 -1.80 12.60
N LEU A 157 7.68 -1.26 11.51
CA LEU A 157 8.76 -1.87 10.73
C LEU A 157 10.09 -1.47 11.36
N ASN A 158 10.86 -2.46 11.82
CA ASN A 158 12.19 -2.25 12.37
C ASN A 158 13.23 -2.94 11.48
N PHE A 159 14.17 -2.16 10.96
CA PHE A 159 15.23 -2.63 10.09
C PHE A 159 16.50 -2.87 10.89
N SER A 160 16.69 -4.11 11.34
CA SER A 160 17.92 -4.49 12.01
C SER A 160 19.14 -4.42 11.08
N ASP A 161 20.32 -4.23 11.67
CA ASP A 161 21.58 -4.25 10.93
C ASP A 161 21.83 -5.61 10.26
N ALA A 162 21.32 -6.69 10.86
CA ALA A 162 21.45 -8.07 10.36
C ALA A 162 20.76 -8.31 8.99
N ILE A 163 19.93 -7.38 8.51
CA ILE A 163 19.37 -7.42 7.16
C ILE A 163 20.46 -6.98 6.19
N HIS A 164 21.09 -7.96 5.55
CA HIS A 164 22.10 -7.78 4.52
C HIS A 164 21.64 -8.37 3.19
N TYR A 165 22.20 -7.84 2.12
CA TYR A 165 22.08 -8.45 0.80
C TYR A 165 22.61 -9.88 0.84
N LYS A 166 21.83 -10.84 0.35
CA LYS A 166 22.32 -12.19 0.08
C LYS A 166 22.61 -12.31 -1.41
N LYS A 167 23.72 -12.98 -1.74
CA LYS A 167 24.03 -13.34 -3.13
C LYS A 167 22.85 -14.15 -3.66
N ASN A 168 22.14 -13.61 -4.67
CA ASN A 168 20.89 -14.07 -5.29
C ASN A 168 19.60 -13.35 -4.84
N ASP A 169 19.66 -12.39 -3.92
CA ASP A 169 18.50 -11.52 -3.68
C ASP A 169 18.24 -10.66 -4.94
N PRO A 170 16.98 -10.53 -5.38
CA PRO A 170 16.64 -9.70 -6.53
C PRO A 170 16.98 -8.24 -6.23
N THR A 171 17.80 -7.61 -7.08
CA THR A 171 18.13 -6.19 -6.98
C THR A 171 17.05 -5.31 -7.58
N ASP A 172 16.42 -5.78 -8.66
CA ASP A 172 15.37 -5.07 -9.35
C ASP A 172 14.06 -5.11 -8.57
N LEU A 173 13.37 -3.96 -8.50
CA LEU A 173 12.07 -3.86 -7.88
C LEU A 173 10.98 -4.45 -8.79
N PRO A 174 9.98 -5.17 -8.26
CA PRO A 174 8.85 -5.67 -9.02
C PRO A 174 7.86 -4.52 -9.32
N ILE A 175 8.26 -3.58 -10.18
CA ILE A 175 7.50 -2.34 -10.48
C ILE A 175 6.07 -2.64 -10.90
N ASP A 176 5.83 -3.66 -11.73
CA ASP A 176 4.47 -4.03 -12.14
C ASP A 176 3.59 -4.45 -10.96
N LYS A 177 4.18 -5.11 -9.95
CA LYS A 177 3.49 -5.50 -8.72
C LYS A 177 3.19 -4.29 -7.84
N ILE A 178 4.17 -3.39 -7.70
CA ILE A 178 4.02 -2.13 -6.96
C ILE A 178 2.94 -1.24 -7.60
N ASN A 179 2.90 -1.16 -8.93
CA ASN A 179 1.90 -0.38 -9.66
C ASN A 179 0.46 -0.89 -9.46
N ARG A 180 0.27 -2.16 -9.05
CA ARG A 180 -1.05 -2.71 -8.73
C ARG A 180 -1.55 -2.35 -7.33
N ILE A 181 -0.72 -1.77 -6.46
CA ILE A 181 -1.12 -1.37 -5.09
C ILE A 181 -2.40 -0.52 -5.09
N GLY A 182 -2.56 0.40 -6.04
CA GLY A 182 -3.76 1.22 -6.16
C GLY A 182 -5.03 0.39 -6.39
N LEU A 183 -4.99 -0.60 -7.29
CA LEU A 183 -6.11 -1.50 -7.57
C LEU A 183 -6.38 -2.45 -6.41
N ILE A 184 -5.34 -2.93 -5.74
CA ILE A 184 -5.47 -3.78 -4.53
C ILE A 184 -6.22 -3.00 -3.44
N ASN A 185 -5.82 -1.76 -3.16
CA ASN A 185 -6.47 -0.92 -2.16
C ASN A 185 -7.94 -0.60 -2.51
N GLN A 186 -8.27 -0.42 -3.79
CA GLN A 186 -9.65 -0.21 -4.22
C GLN A 186 -10.53 -1.44 -3.96
N LEU A 187 -10.01 -2.65 -4.15
CA LEU A 187 -10.74 -3.88 -3.86
C LEU A 187 -10.83 -4.15 -2.35
N LEU A 188 -9.75 -3.92 -1.60
CA LEU A 188 -9.77 -4.02 -0.14
C LEU A 188 -10.81 -3.08 0.48
N HIS A 189 -10.99 -1.88 -0.06
CA HIS A 189 -11.97 -0.91 0.43
C HIS A 189 -13.43 -1.38 0.27
N LYS A 190 -13.71 -2.32 -0.66
CA LYS A 190 -15.04 -2.92 -0.86
C LYS A 190 -15.30 -4.11 0.05
N LEU A 191 -14.27 -4.67 0.66
CA LEU A 191 -14.39 -5.82 1.56
C LEU A 191 -14.75 -5.36 2.97
N PRO A 192 -15.36 -6.25 3.79
CA PRO A 192 -15.44 -6.04 5.22
C PRO A 192 -14.06 -5.77 5.81
N GLN A 193 -14.03 -5.08 6.95
CA GLN A 193 -12.80 -4.82 7.67
C GLN A 193 -12.05 -6.13 7.97
N ILE A 194 -10.75 -6.14 7.72
CA ILE A 194 -9.86 -7.26 8.01
C ILE A 194 -8.99 -6.89 9.21
N ALA A 195 -9.37 -7.37 10.40
CA ALA A 195 -8.67 -7.03 11.64
C ALA A 195 -7.33 -7.75 11.80
N LEU A 196 -7.21 -8.98 11.27
CA LEU A 196 -6.00 -9.77 11.41
C LEU A 196 -4.98 -9.41 10.32
N TRP A 197 -3.74 -9.18 10.75
CA TRP A 197 -2.66 -8.78 9.87
C TRP A 197 -2.36 -9.82 8.78
N GLU A 198 -2.26 -11.09 9.19
CA GLU A 198 -1.98 -12.22 8.30
C GLU A 198 -3.10 -12.43 7.27
N GLU A 199 -4.35 -12.26 7.69
CA GLU A 199 -5.49 -12.33 6.80
C GLU A 199 -5.46 -11.20 5.78
N ARG A 200 -5.12 -9.97 6.20
CA ARG A 200 -5.01 -8.83 5.28
C ARG A 200 -3.92 -9.07 4.25
N VAL A 201 -2.76 -9.61 4.66
CA VAL A 201 -1.68 -9.98 3.73
C VAL A 201 -2.18 -11.02 2.73
N THR A 202 -2.84 -12.06 3.22
CA THR A 202 -3.36 -13.16 2.38
C THR A 202 -4.40 -12.67 1.38
N THR A 203 -5.35 -11.86 1.81
CA THR A 203 -6.37 -11.25 0.94
C THR A 203 -5.74 -10.32 -0.09
N SER A 204 -4.74 -9.52 0.30
CA SER A 204 -4.00 -8.66 -0.62
C SER A 204 -3.26 -9.46 -1.70
N GLN A 205 -2.65 -10.58 -1.32
CA GLN A 205 -1.99 -11.50 -2.26
C GLN A 205 -3.01 -12.11 -3.23
N ASN A 206 -4.15 -12.58 -2.73
CA ASN A 206 -5.22 -13.14 -3.55
C ASN A 206 -5.79 -12.14 -4.56
N ILE A 207 -5.93 -10.87 -4.14
CA ILE A 207 -6.29 -9.78 -5.05
C ILE A 207 -5.21 -9.60 -6.12
N ASP A 208 -3.93 -9.54 -5.75
CA ASP A 208 -2.83 -9.40 -6.71
C ASP A 208 -2.79 -10.55 -7.73
N VAL A 209 -3.01 -11.81 -7.31
CA VAL A 209 -3.12 -12.94 -8.26
C VAL A 209 -4.31 -12.75 -9.20
N SER A 210 -5.46 -12.29 -8.70
CA SER A 210 -6.65 -11.99 -9.53
C SER A 210 -6.41 -10.90 -10.56
N LEU A 211 -5.70 -9.84 -10.18
CA LEU A 211 -5.32 -8.76 -11.09
C LEU A 211 -4.33 -9.24 -12.17
N GLN A 212 -3.37 -10.10 -11.79
CA GLN A 212 -2.46 -10.72 -12.76
C GLN A 212 -3.22 -11.61 -13.75
N GLN A 213 -4.17 -12.41 -13.25
CA GLN A 213 -4.98 -13.25 -14.12
C GLN A 213 -5.85 -12.44 -15.09
N ALA A 214 -6.41 -11.30 -14.65
CA ALA A 214 -7.12 -10.37 -15.52
C ALA A 214 -6.23 -9.85 -16.66
N ALA A 215 -4.99 -9.47 -16.33
CA ALA A 215 -4.00 -9.04 -17.33
C ALA A 215 -3.62 -10.17 -18.29
N MET A 216 -3.45 -11.41 -17.82
CA MET A 216 -3.23 -12.58 -18.68
C MET A 216 -4.40 -12.87 -19.63
N CYS A 217 -5.62 -12.53 -19.21
CA CYS A 217 -6.81 -12.58 -20.06
C CYS A 217 -6.87 -11.43 -21.08
N GLY A 218 -5.93 -10.48 -21.04
CA GLY A 218 -5.80 -9.35 -21.96
C GLY A 218 -6.69 -8.16 -21.63
N LEU A 219 -7.18 -8.08 -20.39
CA LEU A 219 -7.94 -6.90 -19.94
C LEU A 219 -6.96 -5.74 -19.69
N VAL A 220 -7.25 -4.59 -20.31
CA VAL A 220 -6.44 -3.36 -20.20
C VAL A 220 -7.19 -2.21 -19.54
N ASP A 221 -8.52 -2.26 -19.54
CA ASP A 221 -9.36 -1.27 -18.91
C ASP A 221 -9.42 -1.48 -17.39
N ALA A 222 -9.28 -0.39 -16.62
CA ALA A 222 -9.20 -0.48 -15.17
C ALA A 222 -10.50 -1.03 -14.55
N GLN A 223 -11.67 -0.67 -15.09
CA GLN A 223 -12.96 -1.12 -14.58
C GLN A 223 -13.17 -2.61 -14.90
N ASP A 224 -12.85 -3.05 -16.12
CA ASP A 224 -12.88 -4.47 -16.48
C ASP A 224 -11.98 -5.32 -15.57
N VAL A 225 -10.75 -4.84 -15.31
CA VAL A 225 -9.78 -5.52 -14.43
C VAL A 225 -10.31 -5.62 -13.00
N LEU A 226 -10.88 -4.53 -12.45
CA LEU A 226 -11.45 -4.53 -11.10
C LEU A 226 -12.66 -5.46 -11.00
N THR A 227 -13.55 -5.45 -12.00
CA THR A 227 -14.75 -6.31 -12.02
C THR A 227 -14.36 -7.78 -12.13
N PHE A 228 -13.40 -8.12 -12.99
CA PHE A 228 -12.85 -9.48 -13.09
C PHE A 228 -12.28 -9.94 -11.75
N ALA A 229 -11.42 -9.13 -11.13
CA ALA A 229 -10.77 -9.50 -9.87
C ALA A 229 -11.78 -9.64 -8.73
N TRP A 230 -12.79 -8.77 -8.66
CA TRP A 230 -13.87 -8.86 -7.69
C TRP A 230 -14.66 -10.17 -7.82
N GLN A 231 -15.02 -10.56 -9.05
CA GLN A 231 -15.71 -11.83 -9.31
C GLN A 231 -14.85 -13.03 -8.91
N ALA A 232 -13.55 -12.96 -9.15
CA ALA A 232 -12.62 -14.00 -8.76
C ALA A 232 -12.52 -14.22 -7.24
N LEU A 233 -12.58 -13.12 -6.48
CA LEU A 233 -12.66 -13.14 -5.01
C LEU A 233 -14.03 -13.60 -4.48
N THR A 234 -15.09 -13.45 -5.28
CA THR A 234 -16.46 -13.79 -4.86
C THR A 234 -16.78 -15.26 -5.12
N TYR A 235 -16.44 -15.76 -6.31
CA TYR A 235 -16.86 -17.09 -6.77
C TYR A 235 -15.79 -18.18 -6.58
N HIS A 236 -14.53 -17.80 -6.31
CA HIS A 236 -13.45 -18.75 -6.01
C HIS A 236 -13.36 -19.94 -6.98
N CYS A 237 -13.56 -19.69 -8.27
CA CYS A 237 -13.45 -20.68 -9.34
C CYS A 237 -12.66 -20.12 -10.52
N LEU A 238 -12.18 -21.01 -11.38
CA LEU A 238 -11.48 -20.66 -12.62
C LEU A 238 -12.48 -20.21 -13.70
N PHE A 239 -13.40 -19.30 -13.37
CA PHE A 239 -14.52 -18.90 -14.24
C PHE A 239 -14.05 -18.39 -15.61
N TRP A 240 -12.85 -17.82 -15.69
CA TRP A 240 -12.25 -17.40 -16.96
C TRP A 240 -11.98 -18.54 -17.92
N GLN A 241 -12.02 -19.81 -17.49
CA GLN A 241 -11.93 -20.96 -18.38
C GLN A 241 -13.28 -21.35 -18.99
N HIS A 242 -14.40 -20.83 -18.45
CA HIS A 242 -15.72 -21.10 -19.00
C HIS A 242 -15.90 -20.47 -20.38
N ILE A 243 -16.58 -21.18 -21.29
CA ILE A 243 -16.73 -20.76 -22.69
C ILE A 243 -17.44 -19.41 -22.83
N ASP A 244 -18.50 -19.18 -22.04
CA ASP A 244 -19.25 -17.92 -22.07
C ASP A 244 -18.37 -16.75 -21.62
N ILE A 245 -17.55 -16.95 -20.58
CA ILE A 245 -16.62 -15.92 -20.10
C ILE A 245 -15.49 -15.68 -21.11
N GLN A 246 -14.92 -16.74 -21.70
CA GLN A 246 -13.90 -16.61 -22.75
C GLN A 246 -14.41 -15.78 -23.94
N ALA A 247 -15.68 -15.95 -24.33
CA ALA A 247 -16.30 -15.15 -25.37
C ALA A 247 -16.41 -13.66 -24.98
N LEU A 248 -16.69 -13.35 -23.71
CA LEU A 248 -16.69 -11.98 -23.20
C LEU A 248 -15.27 -11.38 -23.16
N LEU A 249 -14.31 -12.12 -22.63
CA LEU A 249 -12.91 -11.71 -22.53
C LEU A 249 -12.31 -11.44 -23.90
N TYR A 250 -12.61 -12.26 -24.91
CA TYR A 250 -12.17 -12.05 -26.29
C TYR A 250 -12.63 -10.69 -26.84
N LYS A 251 -13.89 -10.31 -26.59
CA LYS A 251 -14.42 -9.00 -27.01
C LYS A 251 -13.83 -7.85 -26.20
N ALA A 252 -13.60 -8.04 -24.91
CA ALA A 252 -13.05 -7.02 -24.02
C ALA A 252 -11.62 -6.60 -24.38
N LYS A 253 -10.80 -7.51 -24.93
CA LYS A 253 -9.44 -7.20 -25.42
C LYS A 253 -9.37 -6.02 -26.40
N VAL A 254 -10.41 -5.82 -27.20
CA VAL A 254 -10.47 -4.76 -28.22
C VAL A 254 -11.55 -3.71 -27.93
N ASN A 255 -12.30 -3.87 -26.84
CA ASN A 255 -13.38 -2.97 -26.43
C ASN A 255 -13.30 -2.68 -24.92
N PRO A 256 -12.53 -1.65 -24.52
CA PRO A 256 -12.40 -1.24 -23.12
C PRO A 256 -13.74 -1.06 -22.39
N GLY A 257 -13.83 -1.62 -21.19
CA GLY A 257 -15.02 -1.57 -20.33
C GLY A 257 -16.12 -2.56 -20.75
N TYR A 258 -15.89 -3.41 -21.76
CA TYR A 258 -16.91 -4.34 -22.25
C TYR A 258 -17.19 -5.46 -21.25
N TYR A 259 -16.15 -6.00 -20.59
CA TYR A 259 -16.31 -7.11 -19.67
C TYR A 259 -17.20 -6.74 -18.49
N ASP A 260 -16.94 -5.57 -17.88
CA ASP A 260 -17.75 -4.99 -16.82
C ASP A 260 -19.19 -4.78 -17.28
N ARG A 261 -19.42 -4.10 -18.42
CA ARG A 261 -20.77 -3.87 -18.94
C ARG A 261 -21.54 -5.16 -19.21
N ALA A 262 -20.87 -6.17 -19.77
CA ALA A 262 -21.50 -7.44 -20.14
C ALA A 262 -21.87 -8.28 -18.92
N THR A 263 -21.04 -8.27 -17.87
CA THR A 263 -21.28 -9.06 -16.65
C THR A 263 -22.10 -8.33 -15.60
N ARG A 264 -22.27 -7.01 -15.70
CA ARG A 264 -23.08 -6.21 -14.76
C ARG A 264 -24.54 -6.65 -14.64
N GLY A 265 -25.10 -7.16 -15.73
CA GLY A 265 -26.48 -7.65 -15.75
C GLY A 265 -26.65 -9.10 -15.29
N TRP A 266 -25.56 -9.80 -14.97
CA TRP A 266 -25.62 -11.21 -14.56
C TRP A 266 -26.02 -11.30 -13.09
N ASP A 267 -26.97 -12.18 -12.80
CA ASP A 267 -27.43 -12.41 -11.44
C ASP A 267 -26.68 -13.56 -10.76
N LYS A 268 -27.10 -13.90 -9.54
CA LYS A 268 -26.49 -15.00 -8.78
C LYS A 268 -26.61 -16.34 -9.51
N HIS A 269 -27.70 -16.59 -10.21
CA HIS A 269 -27.96 -17.84 -10.90
C HIS A 269 -27.02 -18.02 -12.10
N ASP A 270 -26.81 -16.94 -12.87
CA ASP A 270 -25.84 -16.94 -13.97
C ASP A 270 -24.45 -17.37 -13.46
N TRP A 271 -24.01 -16.79 -12.35
CA TRP A 271 -22.70 -17.11 -11.78
C TRP A 271 -22.62 -18.48 -11.11
N GLU A 272 -23.68 -18.97 -10.47
CA GLU A 272 -23.75 -20.33 -9.92
C GLU A 272 -23.62 -21.39 -11.02
N LYS A 273 -24.18 -21.14 -12.21
CA LYS A 273 -24.01 -22.00 -13.39
C LYS A 273 -22.54 -22.05 -13.85
N ILE A 274 -21.87 -20.90 -13.91
CA ILE A 274 -20.43 -20.84 -14.24
C ILE A 274 -19.61 -21.58 -13.16
N GLN A 275 -19.90 -21.34 -11.89
CA GLN A 275 -19.16 -21.92 -10.76
C GLN A 275 -19.31 -23.45 -10.70
N SER A 276 -20.51 -23.98 -10.94
CA SER A 276 -20.77 -25.43 -10.91
C SER A 276 -20.09 -26.21 -12.05
N THR A 277 -19.68 -25.52 -13.12
CA THR A 277 -19.05 -26.11 -14.31
C THR A 277 -17.57 -25.78 -14.44
N THR A 278 -17.01 -25.03 -13.49
CA THR A 278 -15.58 -24.65 -13.49
C THR A 278 -14.87 -25.17 -12.24
N PRO A 279 -13.60 -25.59 -12.36
CA PRO A 279 -12.84 -26.04 -11.19
C PRO A 279 -12.70 -24.92 -10.15
N PRO A 280 -12.60 -25.26 -8.85
CA PRO A 280 -12.32 -24.28 -7.82
C PRO A 280 -10.95 -23.64 -8.03
N TRP A 281 -10.87 -22.36 -7.72
CA TRP A 281 -9.62 -21.62 -7.71
C TRP A 281 -9.09 -21.53 -6.29
N ILE A 282 -8.06 -22.33 -6.01
CA ILE A 282 -7.42 -22.36 -4.70
C ILE A 282 -6.52 -21.13 -4.57
N LEU A 283 -7.11 -20.07 -4.04
CA LEU A 283 -6.41 -18.90 -3.53
C LEU A 283 -5.74 -19.23 -2.19
N HIS A 284 -4.78 -18.42 -1.76
CA HIS A 284 -4.16 -18.59 -0.44
C HIS A 284 -5.26 -18.55 0.63
N LYS A 285 -5.31 -19.56 1.51
CA LYS A 285 -6.31 -19.62 2.57
C LYS A 285 -6.05 -18.49 3.56
N GLY A 286 -6.91 -17.47 3.57
CA GLY A 286 -7.05 -16.60 4.74
C GLY A 286 -7.51 -17.46 5.92
N ILE A 287 -7.14 -17.10 7.15
CA ILE A 287 -7.41 -17.91 8.36
C ILE A 287 -8.91 -17.99 8.72
N HIS A 288 -9.82 -17.50 7.87
CA HIS A 288 -11.26 -17.58 8.09
C HIS A 288 -11.94 -18.38 6.98
N SER A 289 -11.93 -19.71 7.18
CA SER A 289 -13.10 -20.56 6.94
C SER A 289 -13.93 -20.63 8.21
#